data_AF-A0A1F4BYR1-F1
#
_entry.id   AF-A0A1F4BYR1-F1
#
_cell.length_a   1.000
_cell.length_b   1.000
_cell.length_c   1.000
_cell.angle_alpha   90.00
_cell.angle_beta   90.00
_cell.angle_gamma   90.00
#
_symmetry.space_group_name_H-M   'P 1'
#
loop_
_entity.id
_entity.type
_entity.pdbx_description
1 polymer ?
#
loop_
_entity_poly.entity_id
_entity_poly.type
_entity_poly.pdbx_seq_one_letter_code
_entity_poly.pdbx_strand_id
1 'polypeptide(L)' 'MKREEFRIGTEFWCDGTHWRCTDIGTRVVVATGLEPPELNVEHVFHEYDLPGCTLSPHEQGWS' A
#
# COMPACT_ATOMS: atom_id res chain seq x y z
N MET A 1 -3.00 8.18 -1.30
CA MET A 1 -4.31 7.50 -1.52
C MET A 1 -5.21 7.66 -0.29
N LYS A 2 -6.52 7.40 -0.42
CA LYS A 2 -7.51 7.36 0.66
C LYS A 2 -8.03 5.93 0.85
N ARG A 3 -8.49 5.60 2.07
CA ARG A 3 -9.01 4.26 2.38
C ARG A 3 -10.03 3.84 1.33
N GLU A 4 -11.06 4.66 1.09
CA GLU A 4 -12.24 4.32 0.27
C GLU A 4 -11.90 3.84 -1.14
N GLU A 5 -10.74 4.21 -1.65
CA GLU A 5 -10.24 3.88 -2.99
C GLU A 5 -9.73 2.42 -3.09
N PHE A 6 -9.38 1.79 -1.96
CA PHE A 6 -8.82 0.44 -1.94
C PHE A 6 -9.87 -0.64 -2.17
N ARG A 7 -9.48 -1.67 -2.93
CA ARG A 7 -10.12 -2.99 -3.02
C ARG A 7 -9.09 -4.09 -2.78
N ILE A 8 -9.54 -5.28 -2.39
CA ILE A 8 -8.65 -6.45 -2.33
C ILE A 8 -8.04 -6.66 -3.72
N GLY A 9 -6.72 -6.83 -3.76
CA GLY A 9 -5.93 -6.92 -4.98
C GLY A 9 -5.44 -5.57 -5.52
N THR A 10 -5.86 -4.43 -4.97
CA THR A 10 -5.27 -3.13 -5.32
C THR A 10 -3.77 -3.15 -5.02
N GLU A 11 -2.97 -2.84 -6.04
CA GLU A 11 -1.54 -2.62 -5.93
C GLU A 11 -1.25 -1.14 -5.77
N PHE A 12 -0.29 -0.82 -4.91
CA PHE A 12 0.07 0.55 -4.58
C PHE A 12 1.51 0.60 -4.08
N TRP A 13 2.13 1.77 -4.20
CA TRP A 13 3.44 2.01 -3.63
C TRP A 13 3.29 2.82 -2.35
N CYS A 14 4.12 2.54 -1.35
CA CYS A 14 4.20 3.34 -0.14
C CYS A 14 5.57 3.18 0.51
N ASP A 15 6.20 4.30 0.86
CA ASP A 15 7.57 4.35 1.42
C ASP A 15 8.58 3.54 0.58
N GLY A 16 8.53 3.72 -0.75
CA GLY A 16 9.40 3.02 -1.70
C GLY A 16 9.13 1.52 -1.87
N THR A 17 8.19 0.94 -1.12
CA THR A 17 7.82 -0.48 -1.21
C THR A 17 6.56 -0.67 -2.05
N HIS A 18 6.53 -1.73 -2.85
CA HIS A 18 5.36 -2.14 -3.63
C HIS A 18 4.49 -3.09 -2.81
N TRP A 19 3.21 -2.76 -2.65
CA TRP A 19 2.26 -3.45 -1.79
C TRP A 19 1.05 -3.92 -2.58
N ARG A 20 0.46 -5.05 -2.16
CA ARG A 20 -0.85 -5.52 -2.63
C ARG A 20 -1.82 -5.65 -1.46
N CYS A 21 -2.95 -4.94 -1.53
CA CYS A 21 -4.03 -5.00 -0.55
C CYS A 21 -4.59 -6.43 -0.46
N THR A 22 -4.58 -7.01 0.74
CA THR A 22 -5.13 -8.34 1.05
C THR A 22 -6.42 -8.26 1.85
N ASP A 23 -6.60 -7.22 2.68
CA ASP A 23 -7.82 -7.03 3.47
C ASP A 23 -8.13 -5.53 3.72
N ILE A 24 -9.40 -5.24 4.06
CA ILE A 24 -9.92 -3.89 4.25
C ILE A 24 -10.76 -3.85 5.52
N GLY A 25 -10.31 -3.06 6.50
CA GLY A 25 -11.09 -2.71 7.68
C GLY A 25 -11.75 -1.33 7.55
N THR A 26 -12.46 -0.92 8.61
CA THR A 26 -13.15 0.38 8.65
C THR A 26 -12.21 1.58 8.53
N ARG A 27 -11.00 1.48 9.08
CA ARG A 27 -10.00 2.56 9.11
C ARG A 27 -8.60 2.09 8.71
N VAL A 28 -8.51 0.87 8.17
CA VAL A 28 -7.23 0.21 7.87
C VAL A 28 -7.26 -0.50 6.53
N VAL A 29 -6.09 -0.63 5.93
CA VAL A 29 -5.81 -1.50 4.79
C VAL A 29 -4.70 -2.46 5.21
N VAL A 30 -4.91 -3.76 5.04
CA VAL A 30 -3.85 -4.76 5.21
C VAL A 30 -3.28 -5.08 3.84
N ALA A 31 -1.95 -5.11 3.74
CA ALA A 31 -1.29 -5.42 2.48
C ALA A 31 -0.04 -6.26 2.68
N THR A 32 0.28 -7.07 1.68
CA THR A 32 1.56 -7.80 1.60
C THR A 32 2.53 -7.02 0.73
N GLY A 33 3.79 -6.95 1.16
CA GLY A 33 4.88 -6.48 0.30
C GLY A 33 5.06 -7.43 -0.88
N LEU A 34 5.37 -6.90 -2.06
CA LEU A 34 5.64 -7.67 -3.27
C LEU A 34 7.14 -7.77 -3.58
N GLU A 35 7.95 -6.77 -3.21
CA GLU A 35 9.39 -6.75 -3.50
C GLU A 35 10.19 -5.99 -2.44
N PRO A 36 11.41 -6.47 -2.12
CA PRO A 36 11.97 -7.79 -2.48
C PRO A 36 11.24 -8.97 -1.79
N PRO A 37 11.27 -10.19 -2.35
CA PRO A 37 10.53 -11.36 -1.83
C PRO A 37 10.86 -11.72 -0.37
N GLU A 38 12.09 -11.46 0.07
CA GLU A 38 12.52 -11.60 1.46
C GLU A 38 11.76 -10.69 2.44
N LEU A 39 11.04 -9.68 1.95
CA LEU A 39 10.16 -8.79 2.72
C LEU A 39 8.67 -9.06 2.47
N ASN A 40 8.29 -10.31 2.15
CA ASN A 40 6.89 -10.77 2.13
C ASN A 40 6.27 -10.70 3.54
N VAL A 41 6.10 -9.50 4.06
CA VAL A 41 5.50 -9.17 5.34
C VAL A 41 4.12 -8.58 5.10
N GLU A 42 3.18 -8.94 5.97
CA GLU A 42 1.91 -8.23 6.03
C GLU A 42 2.08 -6.95 6.87
N HIS A 43 1.54 -5.86 6.36
CA HIS A 43 1.54 -4.57 7.03
C HIS A 43 0.12 -4.03 7.14
N VAL A 44 -0.19 -3.40 8.27
CA VAL A 44 -1.48 -2.75 8.53
C VAL A 44 -1.29 -1.25 8.40
N PHE A 45 -1.80 -0.68 7.31
CA PHE A 45 -1.83 0.76 7.08
C PHE A 45 -3.06 1.35 7.77
N HIS A 46 -2.88 2.34 8.63
CA HIS A 46 -3.97 3.16 9.11
C HIS A 46 -4.37 4.17 8.02
N GLU A 47 -5.62 4.63 8.00
CA GLU A 47 -6.10 5.61 7.01
C GLU A 47 -5.29 6.93 6.96
N TYR A 48 -4.53 7.22 8.01
CA TYR A 48 -3.65 8.39 8.09
C TYR A 48 -2.27 8.16 7.48
N ASP A 49 -1.89 6.91 7.24
CA ASP A 49 -0.64 6.53 6.55
C ASP A 49 -0.84 6.55 5.02
N LEU A 50 -2.06 6.25 4.57
CA LEU A 50 -2.42 6.13 3.16
C LEU A 50 -2.21 7.38 2.28
N PRO A 51 -2.34 8.63 2.77
CA PRO A 51 -2.15 9.82 1.95
C PRO A 51 -0.79 9.90 1.25
N GLY A 52 0.26 9.30 1.84
CA GLY A 52 1.60 9.22 1.23
C GLY A 52 1.77 8.14 0.17
N CYS A 53 0.82 7.21 0.06
CA CYS A 53 0.87 6.11 -0.90
C CYS A 53 0.32 6.52 -2.28
N THR A 54 0.75 5.86 -3.35
CA THR A 54 0.44 6.19 -4.76
C THR A 54 0.11 4.96 -5.61
N LEU A 55 -0.51 5.18 -6.78
CA LEU A 55 -0.82 4.12 -7.75
C LEU A 55 0.30 3.88 -8.77
N SER A 56 1.38 4.66 -8.71
CA SER A 56 2.57 4.49 -9.53
C SER A 56 3.81 4.93 -8.73
N PRO A 57 4.96 4.25 -8.89
CA PRO A 57 6.19 4.61 -8.17
C PRO A 57 6.71 6.00 -8.58
N HIS A 58 6.45 6.43 -9.82
CA HIS A 58 6.88 7.73 -10.33
C HIS A 58 6.18 8.92 -9.65
N GLU A 59 5.03 8.67 -9.02
CA GLU A 59 4.28 9.69 -8.28
C GLU A 59 4.90 9.96 -6.89
N GLN A 60 5.84 9.13 -6.42
CA GLN A 60 6.56 9.32 -5.14
C GLN A 60 7.85 10.14 -5.27
N GLY A 61 8.11 10.71 -6.46
CA GLY A 61 9.24 11.63 -6.65
C GLY A 61 10.61 10.96 -6.74
N TRP A 62 10.67 9.68 -7.09
CA TRP A 62 11.92 8.96 -7.35
C TRP A 62 12.13 8.82 -8.87
N SER A 63 13.22 9.43 -9.35
CA SER A 63 13.72 9.40 -10.74
C SER A 63 14.79 8.33 -10.93
#